data_AF-A0A134AIN4-F1
#
_entry.id   AF-A0A134AIN4-F1
#
_cell.length_a   1.000
_cell.length_b   1.000
_cell.length_c   1.000
_cell.angle_alpha   90.00
_cell.angle_beta   90.00
_cell.angle_gamma   90.00
#
_symmetry.space_group_name_H-M   'P 1'
#
loop_
_entity.id
_entity.type
_entity.pdbx_description
1 polymer ?
#
loop_
_entity_poly.entity_id
_entity_poly.type
_entity_poly.pdbx_seq_one_letter_code
_entity_poly.pdbx_strand_id
1 'polypeptide(L)' 'MDIIENLGSEQLVTLKYLQNPEHTLVVKSPSHISYALGEKVGLEFSKESLHLFDGTAETRIIE' A
#
# COMPACT_ATOMS: atom_id res chain seq x y z
N MET A 1 1.68 -5.37 9.38
CA MET A 1 2.09 -3.96 9.27
C MET A 1 3.47 -3.79 9.90
N ASP A 2 4.31 -2.91 9.33
CA ASP A 2 5.74 -2.82 9.69
C ASP A 2 6.18 -1.41 10.15
N ILE A 3 5.73 -0.34 9.48
CA ILE A 3 6.16 1.05 9.76
C ILE A 3 4.96 2.00 9.63
N ILE A 4 4.88 3.02 10.51
CA ILE A 4 3.94 4.14 10.42
C ILE A 4 4.73 5.45 10.44
N GLU A 5 4.53 6.31 9.43
CA GLU A 5 5.13 7.64 9.34
C GLU A 5 4.03 8.71 9.38
N ASN A 6 4.08 9.61 10.36
CA ASN A 6 3.07 10.64 10.54
C ASN A 6 3.43 11.91 9.74
N LEU A 7 2.49 12.38 8.90
CA LEU A 7 2.64 13.54 8.01
C LEU A 7 1.65 14.68 8.36
N GLY A 8 1.27 14.80 9.64
CA GLY A 8 0.28 15.76 10.11
C GLY A 8 -1.15 15.21 10.05
N SER A 9 -1.95 15.65 9.07
CA SER A 9 -3.33 15.15 8.89
C SER A 9 -3.41 13.77 8.24
N GLU A 10 -2.31 13.31 7.67
CA GLU A 10 -2.16 12.02 7.01
C GLU A 10 -1.03 11.22 7.65
N GLN A 11 -0.98 9.93 7.36
CA GLN A 11 0.10 9.02 7.71
C GLN A 11 0.37 8.07 6.54
N LEU A 12 1.62 7.63 6.42
CA LEU A 12 2.00 6.53 5.53
C LEU A 12 2.12 5.27 6.37
N VAL A 13 1.47 4.21 5.90
CA VAL A 13 1.47 2.90 6.54
C VAL A 13 2.15 1.91 5.61
N THR A 14 3.24 1.31 6.08
CA THR A 14 3.95 0.25 5.35
C THR A 14 3.43 -1.11 5.76
N LEU A 15 2.96 -1.86 4.77
CA LEU A 15 2.35 -3.17 4.91
C LEU A 15 3.23 -4.22 4.23
N LYS A 16 3.26 -5.43 4.79
CA LYS A 16 3.91 -6.61 4.19
C LYS A 16 2.84 -7.57 3.71
N TYR A 17 3.02 -8.16 2.53
CA TYR A 17 2.10 -9.19 2.05
C TYR A 17 2.25 -10.45 2.91
N LEU A 18 1.12 -11.02 3.36
CA LEU A 18 1.15 -12.22 4.21
C LEU A 18 1.80 -13.43 3.52
N GLN A 19 1.63 -13.54 2.19
CA GLN A 19 2.16 -14.66 1.40
C GLN A 19 3.60 -14.43 0.91
N ASN A 20 4.05 -13.16 0.85
CA ASN A 20 5.39 -12.80 0.40
C ASN A 20 5.89 -11.57 1.18
N PRO A 21 6.46 -11.78 2.39
CA PRO A 21 6.85 -10.69 3.28
C PRO A 21 7.95 -9.77 2.75
N GLU A 22 8.69 -10.20 1.73
CA GLU A 22 9.69 -9.38 1.02
C GLU A 22 9.04 -8.29 0.18
N HIS A 23 7.78 -8.48 -0.22
CA HIS A 23 7.00 -7.46 -0.91
C HIS A 23 6.34 -6.55 0.12
N THR A 24 6.49 -5.26 -0.11
CA THR A 24 5.89 -4.21 0.72
C THR A 24 4.95 -3.34 -0.10
N LEU A 25 3.95 -2.77 0.58
CA LEU A 25 3.04 -1.78 0.03
C LEU A 25 3.00 -0.58 0.97
N VAL A 26 3.06 0.62 0.41
CA VAL A 26 2.90 1.87 1.17
C VAL A 26 1.52 2.43 0.86
N VAL A 27 0.73 2.66 1.92
CA VAL A 27 -0.63 3.17 1.81
C VAL A 27 -0.74 4.48 2.57
N LYS A 28 -1.36 5.48 1.96
CA LYS A 28 -1.69 6.73 2.63
C LYS A 28 -3.03 6.59 3.36
N SER A 29 -3.06 6.95 4.64
CA SER A 29 -4.23 6.86 5.51
C SER A 29 -4.42 8.16 6.31
N PRO A 30 -5.65 8.54 6.70
CA PRO A 30 -5.86 9.62 7.64
C PRO A 30 -5.16 9.36 8.98
N SER A 31 -4.54 10.38 9.59
CA SER A 31 -3.75 10.21 10.83
C SER A 31 -4.59 9.89 12.08
N HIS A 32 -5.90 10.08 12.04
CA HIS A 32 -6.79 9.72 13.15
C HIS A 32 -7.10 8.22 13.22
N ILE A 33 -6.80 7.45 12.17
CA ILE A 33 -6.93 5.98 12.19
C ILE A 33 -5.72 5.41 12.94
N SER A 34 -5.96 4.60 13.96
CA SER A 34 -4.88 3.95 14.71
C SER A 34 -4.68 2.53 14.22
N TYR A 35 -3.43 2.15 13.98
CA TYR A 35 -3.03 0.79 13.61
C TYR A 35 -2.04 0.24 14.64
N ALA A 36 -2.09 -1.07 14.90
CA ALA A 36 -1.15 -1.75 15.79
C ALA A 36 -0.08 -2.54 15.02
N LEU A 37 1.18 -2.51 15.44
CA LEU A 37 2.23 -3.31 14.82
C LEU A 37 1.86 -4.81 14.82
N GLY A 38 2.06 -5.47 13.69
CA GLY A 38 1.63 -6.86 13.48
C GLY A 38 0.14 -7.04 13.17
N GLU A 39 -0.68 -5.99 13.19
CA GLU A 39 -2.09 -6.05 12.79
C GLU A 39 -2.23 -6.49 11.32
N LYS A 40 -3.26 -7.30 11.08
CA LYS A 40 -3.71 -7.71 9.74
C LYS A 40 -4.78 -6.74 9.29
N VAL A 41 -4.52 -6.08 8.16
CA VAL A 41 -5.45 -5.12 7.55
C VAL A 41 -5.91 -5.64 6.20
N GLY A 42 -7.20 -5.47 5.92
CA GLY A 42 -7.74 -5.62 4.57
C GLY A 42 -7.53 -4.33 3.78
N LEU A 43 -7.20 -4.46 2.49
CA LEU A 43 -7.07 -3.33 1.59
C LEU A 43 -8.13 -3.41 0.51
N GLU A 44 -8.85 -2.31 0.33
CA GLU A 44 -9.76 -2.11 -0.78
C GLU A 44 -9.17 -1.04 -1.70
N PHE A 45 -9.22 -1.29 -3.00
CA PHE A 45 -8.80 -0.33 -4.01
C PHE A 45 -9.74 -0.42 -5.22
N SER A 46 -9.90 0.71 -5.89
CA SER A 46 -10.68 0.81 -7.12
C SER A 46 -9.84 0.28 -8.28
N LYS A 47 -10.47 -0.51 -9.17
CA LYS A 47 -9.81 -1.06 -10.36
C LYS A 47 -9.40 0.05 -11.33
N GLU A 48 -10.15 1.14 -11.35
CA GLU A 48 -9.90 2.33 -12.15
C GLU A 48 -8.59 3.04 -11.75
N SER A 49 -8.12 2.83 -10.51
CA SER A 49 -6.85 3.36 -10.00
C SER A 49 -5.66 2.42 -10.24
N LEU A 50 -5.86 1.28 -10.91
CA LEU A 50 -4.80 0.32 -11.18
C LEU A 50 -4.03 0.70 -12.44
N HIS A 51 -2.70 0.62 -12.36
CA HIS A 51 -1.82 0.82 -13.50
C HIS A 51 -1.08 -0.49 -13.79
N LEU A 52 -1.24 -1.02 -15.00
CA LEU A 52 -0.55 -2.22 -15.47
C LEU A 52 0.61 -1.83 -16.37
N PHE A 53 1.72 -2.55 -16.23
CA PHE A 53 2.94 -2.30 -16.98
C PHE A 53 3.46 -3.60 -17.60
N ASP A 54 4.02 -3.50 -18.80
CA ASP A 54 4.81 -4.57 -19.39
C ASP A 54 6.14 -4.68 -18.63
N GLY A 55 6.43 -5.85 -18.05
CA GLY A 55 7.62 -6.07 -17.24
C GLY A 55 8.95 -6.14 -18.02
N THR A 56 8.90 -6.16 -19.35
CA THR A 56 10.07 -6.13 -20.23
C THR A 56 10.31 -4.75 -20.82
N ALA A 57 9.24 -4.11 -21.32
CA ALA A 57 9.32 -2.80 -21.97
C ALA A 57 9.21 -1.63 -21.00
N GLU A 58 8.83 -1.88 -19.74
CA GLU A 58 8.58 -0.87 -18.70
C GLU A 58 7.55 0.19 -19.12
N THR A 59 6.68 -0.16 -20.06
CA THR A 59 5.65 0.73 -20.59
C THR A 59 4.30 0.42 -19.97
N ARG A 60 3.50 1.46 -19.75
CA ARG A 60 2.12 1.31 -19.26
C ARG A 60 1.28 0.64 -20.34
N ILE A 61 0.60 -0.44 -19.96
CA ILE A 61 -0.46 -1.05 -20.76
C ILE A 61 -1.72 -0.22 -20.52
N ILE A 62 -2.10 0.57 -21.52
CA ILE A 62 -3.34 1.35 -21.49
C ILE A 62 -4.41 0.47 -22.12
N GLU A 63 -5.39 0.04 -21.33
CA GLU A 63 -6.71 -0.36 -21.87
C GLU A 63 -7.58 0.88 -22.08
#